data_AF-A0A2I0P5U0-F1
#
_entry.id   AF-A0A2I0P5U0-F1
#
_cell.length_a   1.000
_cell.length_b   1.000
_cell.length_c   1.000
_cell.angle_alpha   90.00
_cell.angle_beta   90.00
_cell.angle_gamma   90.00
#
_symmetry.space_group_name_H-M   'P 1'
#
loop_
_entity.id
_entity.type
_entity.pdbx_description
1 polymer ?
#
loop_
_entity_poly.entity_id
_entity_poly.type
_entity_poly.pdbx_seq_one_letter_code
_entity_poly.pdbx_strand_id
1 'polypeptide(L)'
;MLYTREIIQKIWDAQGYGNLAVWADGTTATIAPGETPEKGGKAPLAIFKPIPLVAGFSMLDFATHNTALLDHIETTIREAGGEIERD
;
A
#
# COMPACT_ATOMS: atom_id res chain seq x y z
N MET A 1 3.85 9.47 9.64
CA MET A 1 2.72 9.85 8.77
C MET A 1 2.78 8.98 7.53
N LEU A 2 1.65 8.47 7.04
CA LEU A 2 1.58 7.73 5.77
C LEU A 2 1.24 8.69 4.62
N TYR A 3 1.80 8.44 3.44
CA TYR A 3 1.55 9.22 2.24
C TYR A 3 1.01 8.34 1.11
N THR A 4 -0.10 8.74 0.51
CA THR A 4 -0.81 7.94 -0.48
C THR A 4 0.07 7.63 -1.70
N ARG A 5 0.79 8.62 -2.26
CA ARG A 5 1.62 8.38 -3.45
C ARG A 5 2.85 7.54 -3.14
N GLU A 6 3.44 7.70 -1.96
CA GLU A 6 4.54 6.85 -1.50
C GLU A 6 4.10 5.38 -1.35
N ILE A 7 2.90 5.13 -0.82
CA ILE A 7 2.34 3.78 -0.75
C ILE A 7 2.15 3.21 -2.15
N ILE A 8 1.59 3.98 -3.10
CA ILE A 8 1.42 3.53 -4.49
C ILE A 8 2.76 3.19 -5.13
N GLN A 9 3.80 4.01 -4.92
CA GLN A 9 5.15 3.71 -5.39
C GLN A 9 5.68 2.41 -4.79
N LYS A 10 5.49 2.18 -3.49
CA LYS A 10 5.93 0.93 -2.86
C LYS A 10 5.12 -0.29 -3.33
N ILE A 11 3.84 -0.12 -3.66
CA ILE A 11 3.01 -1.17 -4.27
C ILE A 11 3.56 -1.49 -5.66
N TRP A 12 3.91 -0.47 -6.45
CA TRP A 12 4.57 -0.60 -7.74
C TRP A 12 5.88 -1.38 -7.63
N ASP A 13 6.75 -1.02 -6.69
CA ASP A 13 8.03 -1.68 -6.48
C ASP A 13 7.88 -3.12 -5.99
N ALA A 14 6.81 -3.44 -5.25
CA ALA A 14 6.51 -4.80 -4.79
C ALA A 14 5.95 -5.71 -5.90
N GLN A 15 5.58 -5.15 -7.07
CA GLN A 15 5.03 -5.92 -8.17
C GLN A 15 6.01 -6.99 -8.65
N GLY A 16 5.55 -8.24 -8.66
CA GLY A 16 6.38 -9.40 -9.01
C GLY A 16 7.22 -9.97 -7.87
N TYR A 17 7.23 -9.32 -6.70
CA TYR A 17 8.00 -9.76 -5.52
C TYR A 17 7.14 -10.14 -4.32
N GLY A 18 5.90 -9.65 -4.23
CA GLY A 18 5.00 -10.00 -3.13
C GLY A 18 3.83 -9.04 -2.94
N ASN A 19 3.23 -9.06 -1.76
CA ASN A 19 2.26 -8.07 -1.31
C ASN A 19 2.93 -6.99 -0.46
N LEU A 20 2.38 -5.79 -0.41
CA LEU A 20 2.89 -4.72 0.45
C LEU A 20 2.10 -4.67 1.75
N ALA A 21 2.74 -5.02 2.87
CA ALA A 21 2.21 -4.77 4.20
C ALA A 21 2.56 -3.35 4.67
N VAL A 22 1.59 -2.65 5.27
CA VAL A 22 1.71 -1.27 5.75
C VAL A 22 1.30 -1.21 7.22
N TRP A 23 2.14 -0.64 8.08
CA TRP A 23 1.88 -0.46 9.52
C TRP A 23 1.58 1.00 9.87
N ALA A 24 0.94 1.21 11.03
CA ALA A 24 0.50 2.52 11.50
C ALA A 24 1.64 3.52 11.76
N ASP A 25 2.86 3.04 11.99
CA ASP A 25 4.04 3.87 12.19
C ASP A 25 4.66 4.37 10.87
N GLY A 26 4.09 4.01 9.72
CA GLY A 26 4.65 4.34 8.39
C GLY A 26 5.55 3.24 7.83
N THR A 27 5.85 2.21 8.60
CA THR A 27 6.68 1.09 8.15
C THR A 27 5.96 0.31 7.06
N THR A 28 6.72 -0.15 6.07
CA THR A 28 6.24 -1.02 4.99
C THR A 28 7.16 -2.21 4.79
N ALA A 29 6.63 -3.33 4.28
CA ALA A 29 7.43 -4.48 3.90
C ALA A 29 6.77 -5.26 2.75
N THR A 30 7.58 -5.75 1.82
CA THR A 30 7.14 -6.75 0.84
C THR A 30 7.12 -8.12 1.51
N ILE A 31 5.98 -8.81 1.43
CA ILE A 31 5.76 -10.11 2.06
C ILE A 31 5.28 -11.14 1.05
N ALA A 32 5.45 -12.42 1.37
CA ALA A 32 4.97 -13.49 0.51
C ALA A 32 3.43 -13.52 0.46
N PRO A 33 2.82 -13.97 -0.65
CA PRO A 33 1.37 -14.15 -0.70
C PRO A 33 0.87 -15.11 0.38
N GLY A 34 -0.14 -14.67 1.15
CA GLY A 34 -0.73 -15.46 2.25
C GLY A 34 -0.03 -15.30 3.60
N GLU A 35 1.07 -14.55 3.66
CA GLU A 35 1.73 -14.22 4.92
C GLU A 35 0.95 -13.15 5.69
N THR A 36 0.90 -13.31 7.02
CA THR A 36 0.33 -12.34 7.96
C THR A 36 1.44 -11.89 8.92
N PRO A 37 2.30 -10.95 8.50
CA PRO A 37 3.46 -10.55 9.29
C PRO A 37 3.05 -9.78 10.55
N GLU A 38 3.86 -9.87 11.59
CA GLU A 38 3.75 -9.01 12.77
C GLU A 38 5.06 -8.23 12.95
N LYS A 39 4.95 -6.96 13.35
CA LYS A 39 6.10 -6.14 13.78
C LYS A 39 5.85 -5.64 15.18
N GLY A 40 6.72 -6.01 16.11
CA GLY A 40 6.57 -5.65 17.53
C GLY A 40 5.22 -6.09 18.13
N GLY A 41 4.70 -7.25 17.71
CA GLY A 41 3.39 -7.77 18.13
C GLY A 41 2.19 -7.02 17.53
N LYS A 42 2.40 -6.16 16.53
CA LYS A 42 1.34 -5.44 15.81
C LYS A 42 1.18 -5.99 14.40
N ALA A 43 -0.06 -6.30 14.05
CA ALA A 43 -0.45 -6.58 12.68
C ALA A 43 -0.35 -5.31 11.80
N PRO A 44 -0.14 -5.45 10.48
CA PRO A 44 -0.26 -4.34 9.55
C PRO A 44 -1.68 -3.78 9.54
N LEU A 45 -1.82 -2.49 9.22
CA LEU A 45 -3.10 -1.86 8.92
C LEU A 45 -3.73 -2.43 7.65
N ALA A 46 -2.90 -2.65 6.62
CA ALA A 46 -3.34 -3.14 5.34
C ALA A 46 -2.26 -4.00 4.66
N ILE A 47 -2.71 -4.93 3.83
CA ILE A 47 -1.86 -5.71 2.92
C ILE A 47 -2.40 -5.49 1.51
N PHE A 48 -1.66 -4.75 0.70
CA PHE A 48 -2.02 -4.43 -0.68
C PHE A 48 -1.44 -5.45 -1.65
N LYS A 49 -2.24 -5.89 -2.62
CA LYS A 49 -1.84 -6.80 -3.69
C LYS A 49 -1.45 -5.97 -4.92
N PRO A 50 -0.17 -5.95 -5.35
CA PRO A 50 0.25 -5.10 -6.47
C PRO A 50 -0.46 -5.38 -7.79
N ILE A 51 -0.55 -6.65 -8.20
CA ILE A 51 -1.10 -7.02 -9.52
C ILE A 51 -2.48 -6.39 -9.79
N PRO A 52 -3.50 -6.55 -8.92
CA PRO A 52 -4.80 -5.94 -9.17
C PRO A 52 -4.83 -4.41 -9.04
N LEU A 53 -3.84 -3.80 -8.39
CA LEU A 53 -3.84 -2.36 -8.09
C LEU A 53 -3.05 -1.53 -9.10
N VAL A 54 -1.88 -2.02 -9.54
CA VAL A 54 -0.95 -1.20 -10.34
C VAL A 54 -0.52 -1.81 -11.67
N ALA A 55 -0.71 -3.12 -11.91
CA ALA A 55 -0.26 -3.77 -13.14
C ALA A 55 -0.99 -3.31 -14.41
N GLY A 56 -2.16 -2.68 -14.26
CA GLY A 56 -2.93 -2.13 -15.38
C GLY A 56 -2.40 -0.78 -15.90
N PHE A 57 -1.48 -0.12 -15.17
CA PHE A 57 -0.91 1.15 -15.59
C PHE A 57 0.39 0.94 -16.35
N SER A 58 0.59 1.69 -17.42
CA SER A 58 1.82 1.64 -18.22
C SER A 58 3.01 2.39 -17.59
N MET A 59 2.75 3.31 -16.67
CA MET A 59 3.76 4.12 -15.98
C MET A 59 3.32 4.42 -14.55
N LEU A 60 4.29 4.57 -13.65
CA LEU A 60 4.06 4.93 -12.24
C LEU A 60 3.25 6.23 -12.13
N ASP A 61 3.54 7.23 -12.97
CA ASP A 61 2.84 8.51 -12.97
C ASP A 61 1.32 8.37 -13.20
N PHE A 62 0.89 7.40 -14.00
CA PHE A 62 -0.54 7.15 -14.18
C PHE A 62 -1.17 6.54 -12.92
N ALA A 63 -0.44 5.68 -12.20
CA ALA A 63 -0.92 5.12 -10.95
C ALA A 63 -0.98 6.19 -9.84
N THR A 64 0.05 7.02 -9.68
CA THR A 64 0.13 8.06 -8.63
C THR A 64 -0.84 9.23 -8.83
N HIS A 65 -1.42 9.38 -10.02
CA HIS A 65 -2.45 10.37 -10.34
C HIS A 65 -3.85 9.77 -10.55
N ASN A 66 -4.01 8.45 -10.40
CA ASN A 66 -5.32 7.82 -10.54
C ASN A 66 -6.16 8.07 -9.27
N THR A 67 -7.23 8.87 -9.40
CA THR A 67 -8.11 9.23 -8.28
C THR A 67 -8.74 8.02 -7.60
N ALA A 68 -9.20 7.03 -8.36
CA ALA A 68 -9.81 5.83 -7.78
C ALA A 68 -8.80 5.00 -6.96
N LEU A 69 -7.56 4.88 -7.42
CA LEU A 69 -6.51 4.20 -6.67
C LEU A 69 -6.12 4.99 -5.41
N LEU A 70 -5.95 6.31 -5.53
CA LEU A 70 -5.68 7.18 -4.38
C LEU A 70 -6.76 7.03 -3.29
N ASP A 71 -8.03 7.16 -3.68
CA ASP A 71 -9.18 7.03 -2.78
C ASP A 71 -9.26 5.63 -2.16
N HIS A 72 -8.95 4.58 -2.93
CA HIS A 72 -8.95 3.21 -2.44
C HIS A 72 -7.88 2.98 -1.36
N ILE A 73 -6.65 3.43 -1.59
CA ILE A 73 -5.56 3.30 -0.60
C ILE A 73 -5.89 4.09 0.67
N GLU A 74 -6.35 5.33 0.52
CA GLU A 74 -6.70 6.17 1.65
C GLU A 74 -7.84 5.62 2.49
N THR A 75 -8.92 5.16 1.83
CA THR A 75 -10.07 4.56 2.51
C THR A 75 -9.64 3.32 3.27
N THR A 76 -8.87 2.43 2.63
CA THR A 76 -8.37 1.20 3.26
C THR A 76 -7.57 1.49 4.53
N ILE A 77 -6.68 2.49 4.50
CA ILE A 77 -5.86 2.86 5.66
C ILE A 77 -6.71 3.52 6.76
N ARG A 78 -7.62 4.44 6.41
CA ARG A 78 -8.47 5.15 7.38
C ARG A 78 -9.46 4.21 8.07
N GLU A 79 -10.06 3.27 7.33
CA GLU A 79 -10.95 2.25 7.89
C GLU A 79 -10.22 1.29 8.84
N ALA A 80 -8.92 1.04 8.61
CA ALA A 80 -8.06 0.29 9.52
C ALA A 80 -7.59 1.11 10.75
N GLY A 81 -8.00 2.38 10.87
CA GLY A 81 -7.63 3.27 11.98
C GLY A 81 -6.29 3.98 11.80
N GLY A 82 -5.74 4.03 10.58
CA GLY A 82 -4.51 4.75 10.25
C GLY A 82 -4.75 6.20 9.82
N GLU A 83 -3.72 7.04 9.98
CA GLU A 83 -3.67 8.40 9.47
C GLU A 83 -2.86 8.45 8.16
N ILE A 84 -3.40 9.10 7.13
CA ILE A 84 -2.79 9.17 5.79
C ILE A 84 -3.12 10.48 5.07
N GLU A 85 -2.09 11.04 4.42
CA GLU A 85 -2.15 12.27 3.61
C GLU A 85 -1.92 11.99 2.13
N ARG A 86 -2.55 12.81 1.28
CA ARG A 86 -2.41 12.77 -0.18
C ARG A 86 -1.24 13.66 -0.63
N ASP A 87 -0.03 13.31 -0.21
CA ASP A 87 1.21 13.86 -0.79
C ASP A 87 1.81 12.87 -1.78
#